data_AF-A0A3B9L313-F1
#
_entry.id   AF-A0A3B9L313-F1
#
_cell.length_a   1.000
_cell.length_b   1.000
_cell.length_c   1.000
_cell.angle_alpha   90.00
_cell.angle_beta   90.00
_cell.angle_gamma   90.00
#
_symmetry.space_group_name_H-M   'P 1'
#
loop_
_entity.id
_entity.type
_entity.pdbx_description
1 polymer ?
#
loop_
_entity_poly.entity_id
_entity_poly.type
_entity_poly.pdbx_seq_one_letter_code
_entity_poly.pdbx_strand_id
1 'polypeptide(L)'
;RRGDGHADLSYVYAAAEEIAELMDGFTVVVTKSTVPVGTGDEVEEIIRKKRPDGDFAVVSNPEFLREGAAIKDFKIPDRVVVGTDDERAREVMTELYRPLFLNETPILFTARRTSELIKYAANAFLAVKITFINEMADLCEKVGANVQEVSRGIGLDGRIGKKFLNAGPGYGGSC
;
A
#
# COMPACT_ATOMS: atom_id res chain seq x y z
N ARG A 1 -14.86 -0.28 15.12
CA ARG A 1 -14.01 -1.41 15.55
C ARG A 1 -14.91 -2.49 16.16
N ARG A 2 -15.42 -3.41 15.33
CA ARG A 2 -15.91 -4.72 15.80
C ARG A 2 -14.71 -5.69 15.78
N GLY A 3 -14.73 -6.64 16.71
CA GLY A 3 -13.55 -7.35 17.24
C GLY A 3 -12.86 -8.32 16.30
N ASP A 4 -11.69 -8.79 16.79
CA ASP A 4 -10.63 -9.65 16.21
C ASP A 4 -9.43 -8.94 15.54
N GLY A 5 -9.58 -7.67 15.14
CA GLY A 5 -8.48 -6.89 14.56
C GLY A 5 -8.22 -7.17 13.08
N HIS A 6 -9.06 -8.00 12.45
CA HIS A 6 -9.05 -8.21 11.01
C HIS A 6 -9.62 -6.98 10.26
N ALA A 7 -9.23 -6.85 8.99
CA ALA A 7 -9.75 -5.80 8.12
C ALA A 7 -11.24 -6.04 7.86
N ASP A 8 -12.07 -5.00 8.04
CA ASP A 8 -13.49 -5.06 7.70
C ASP A 8 -13.67 -4.87 6.19
N LEU A 9 -13.97 -5.97 5.50
CA LEU A 9 -14.10 -6.01 4.04
C LEU A 9 -15.53 -5.82 3.54
N SER A 10 -16.50 -5.63 4.44
CA SER A 10 -17.91 -5.48 4.07
C SER A 10 -18.15 -4.35 3.06
N TYR A 11 -17.45 -3.22 3.22
CA TYR A 11 -17.53 -2.08 2.30
C TYR A 11 -16.91 -2.37 0.93
N VAL A 12 -15.81 -3.14 0.89
CA VAL A 12 -15.15 -3.52 -0.36
C VAL A 12 -16.05 -4.47 -1.16
N TYR A 13 -16.66 -5.44 -0.49
CA TYR A 13 -17.55 -6.40 -1.12
C TYR A 13 -18.87 -5.76 -1.59
N ALA A 14 -19.44 -4.87 -0.80
CA ALA A 14 -20.62 -4.11 -1.22
C ALA A 14 -20.34 -3.27 -2.48
N ALA A 15 -19.18 -2.61 -2.55
CA ALA A 15 -18.78 -1.86 -3.75
C ALA A 15 -18.56 -2.78 -4.96
N ALA A 16 -17.95 -3.95 -4.78
CA ALA A 16 -17.77 -4.94 -5.85
C ALA A 16 -19.13 -5.41 -6.41
N GLU A 17 -20.09 -5.66 -5.54
CA GLU A 17 -21.45 -6.03 -5.91
C GLU A 17 -22.18 -4.94 -6.70
N GLU A 18 -22.06 -3.68 -6.30
CA GLU A 18 -22.67 -2.53 -6.98
C GLU A 18 -22.05 -2.30 -8.36
N ILE A 19 -20.72 -2.37 -8.45
CA ILE A 19 -19.98 -2.29 -9.73
C ILE A 19 -20.49 -3.39 -10.68
N ALA A 20 -20.66 -4.61 -10.17
CA ALA A 20 -21.18 -5.71 -10.98
C ALA A 20 -22.58 -5.38 -11.54
N GLU A 21 -23.51 -4.82 -10.76
CA GLU A 21 -24.84 -4.49 -11.27
C GLU A 21 -24.83 -3.45 -12.39
N LEU A 22 -23.90 -2.50 -12.34
CA LEU A 22 -23.85 -1.35 -13.24
C LEU A 22 -22.87 -1.51 -14.42
N MET A 23 -22.09 -2.59 -14.43
CA MET A 23 -21.04 -2.81 -15.43
C MET A 23 -21.59 -2.91 -16.85
N ASP A 24 -20.94 -2.19 -17.77
CA ASP A 24 -21.14 -2.24 -19.21
C ASP A 24 -19.79 -2.18 -19.93
N GLY A 25 -19.61 -3.00 -20.97
CA GLY A 25 -18.34 -3.18 -21.65
C GLY A 25 -17.19 -3.69 -20.77
N PHE A 26 -15.97 -3.69 -21.34
CA PHE A 26 -14.78 -4.08 -20.59
C PHE A 26 -14.47 -3.09 -19.46
N THR A 27 -14.40 -3.58 -18.23
CA THR A 27 -14.21 -2.74 -17.03
C THR A 27 -12.99 -3.18 -16.21
N VAL A 28 -12.13 -2.23 -15.85
CA VAL A 28 -11.00 -2.47 -14.93
C VAL A 28 -11.40 -2.02 -13.52
N VAL A 29 -11.51 -2.97 -12.60
CA VAL A 29 -11.90 -2.73 -11.20
C VAL A 29 -10.65 -2.69 -10.34
N VAL A 30 -10.35 -1.51 -9.78
CA VAL A 30 -9.09 -1.26 -9.07
C VAL A 30 -9.31 -1.19 -7.56
N THR A 31 -8.73 -2.14 -6.83
CA THR A 31 -8.69 -2.11 -5.37
C THR A 31 -7.49 -1.29 -4.90
N LYS A 32 -7.76 -0.07 -4.43
CA LYS A 32 -6.75 0.83 -3.84
C LYS A 32 -6.70 0.77 -2.30
N SER A 33 -7.79 0.31 -1.69
CA SER A 33 -7.90 0.09 -0.25
C SER A 33 -6.81 -0.85 0.27
N THR A 34 -6.38 -0.65 1.51
CA THR A 34 -5.50 -1.62 2.19
C THR A 34 -6.35 -2.83 2.57
N VAL A 35 -6.16 -3.92 1.84
CA VAL A 35 -6.94 -5.17 1.99
C VAL A 35 -6.01 -6.37 2.15
N PRO A 36 -6.36 -7.39 2.96
CA PRO A 36 -5.57 -8.60 3.10
C PRO A 36 -5.23 -9.26 1.77
N VAL A 37 -4.16 -10.04 1.76
CA VAL A 37 -3.76 -10.81 0.57
C VAL A 37 -4.86 -11.81 0.22
N GLY A 38 -5.28 -11.81 -1.03
CA GLY A 38 -6.37 -12.64 -1.56
C GLY A 38 -7.70 -11.91 -1.70
N THR A 39 -7.87 -10.71 -1.12
CA THR A 39 -9.11 -9.95 -1.26
C THR A 39 -9.44 -9.62 -2.71
N GLY A 40 -8.44 -9.35 -3.56
CA GLY A 40 -8.68 -9.15 -4.99
C GLY A 40 -9.29 -10.36 -5.70
N ASP A 41 -9.00 -11.59 -5.22
CA ASP A 41 -9.59 -12.81 -5.77
C ASP A 41 -11.05 -12.96 -5.32
N GLU A 42 -11.33 -12.64 -4.06
CA GLU A 42 -12.71 -12.62 -3.54
C GLU A 42 -13.57 -11.57 -4.26
N VAL A 43 -13.00 -10.38 -4.54
CA VAL A 43 -13.67 -9.35 -5.35
C VAL A 43 -13.97 -9.87 -6.75
N GLU A 44 -13.03 -10.57 -7.39
CA GLU A 44 -13.24 -11.18 -8.70
C GLU A 44 -14.36 -12.23 -8.68
N GLU A 45 -14.37 -13.10 -7.66
CA GLU A 45 -15.42 -14.11 -7.47
C GLU A 45 -16.81 -13.48 -7.26
N ILE A 46 -16.89 -12.43 -6.43
CA ILE A 46 -18.14 -11.69 -6.17
C ILE A 46 -18.70 -11.11 -7.47
N ILE A 47 -17.87 -10.40 -8.24
CA ILE A 47 -18.29 -9.79 -9.50
C ILE A 47 -18.69 -10.87 -10.50
N ARG A 48 -17.88 -11.93 -10.65
CA ARG A 48 -18.16 -13.04 -11.59
C ARG A 48 -19.46 -13.77 -11.26
N LYS A 49 -19.75 -13.98 -9.97
CA LYS A 49 -21.00 -14.62 -9.53
C LYS A 49 -22.23 -13.78 -9.88
N LYS A 50 -22.12 -12.45 -9.78
CA LYS A 50 -23.24 -11.52 -10.01
C LYS A 50 -23.41 -11.12 -11.48
N ARG A 51 -22.31 -11.10 -12.25
CA ARG A 51 -22.26 -10.87 -13.70
C ARG A 51 -21.39 -11.92 -14.40
N PRO A 52 -21.93 -13.14 -14.62
CA PRO A 52 -21.18 -14.22 -15.27
C PRO A 52 -20.70 -13.86 -16.69
N ASP A 53 -21.46 -13.03 -17.39
CA ASP A 53 -21.22 -12.53 -18.74
C ASP A 53 -20.36 -11.25 -18.78
N GLY A 54 -19.99 -10.69 -17.63
CA GLY A 54 -19.20 -9.47 -17.55
C GLY A 54 -17.76 -9.65 -18.07
N ASP A 55 -17.30 -8.71 -18.89
CA ASP A 55 -15.90 -8.62 -19.29
C ASP A 55 -15.17 -7.63 -18.38
N PHE A 56 -14.28 -8.12 -17.52
CA PHE A 56 -13.60 -7.28 -16.53
C PHE A 56 -12.27 -7.87 -16.08
N ALA A 57 -11.47 -7.02 -15.44
CA ALA A 57 -10.24 -7.40 -14.75
C ALA A 57 -10.17 -6.74 -13.37
N VAL A 58 -9.76 -7.50 -12.35
CA VAL A 58 -9.52 -6.98 -11.00
C VAL A 58 -8.04 -6.70 -10.79
N VAL A 59 -7.73 -5.47 -10.38
CA VAL A 59 -6.38 -4.95 -10.21
C VAL A 59 -6.16 -4.52 -8.76
N SER A 60 -5.00 -4.85 -8.19
CA SER A 60 -4.53 -4.28 -6.93
C SER A 60 -3.67 -3.05 -7.22
N ASN A 61 -3.95 -1.91 -6.59
CA ASN A 61 -3.13 -0.70 -6.74
C ASN A 61 -3.06 0.06 -5.42
N PRO A 62 -2.28 -0.45 -4.45
CA PRO A 62 -2.24 0.09 -3.10
C PRO A 62 -1.75 1.53 -3.08
N GLU A 63 -2.19 2.28 -2.08
CA GLU A 63 -1.71 3.63 -1.80
C GLU A 63 -0.51 3.62 -0.83
N PHE A 64 0.34 4.63 -0.89
CA PHE A 64 1.49 4.82 0.01
C PHE A 64 1.60 6.27 0.50
N LEU A 65 0.46 6.95 0.59
CA LEU A 65 0.37 8.35 0.96
C LEU A 65 0.52 8.49 2.48
N ARG A 66 1.12 9.59 2.92
CA ARG A 66 1.14 9.95 4.34
C ARG A 66 0.04 10.95 4.65
N GLU A 67 -0.62 10.74 5.77
CA GLU A 67 -1.57 11.69 6.31
C GLU A 67 -0.88 13.06 6.54
N GLY A 68 -1.53 14.14 6.10
CA GLY A 68 -0.94 15.49 6.11
C GLY A 68 -0.02 15.84 4.93
N ALA A 69 0.36 14.88 4.08
CA ALA A 69 1.16 15.11 2.87
C ALA A 69 0.52 14.52 1.58
N ALA A 70 -0.72 14.05 1.65
CA ALA A 70 -1.37 13.24 0.63
C ALA A 70 -1.36 13.85 -0.78
N ILE A 71 -1.59 15.17 -0.94
CA ILE A 71 -1.57 15.83 -2.26
C ILE A 71 -0.19 15.75 -2.90
N LYS A 72 0.86 16.01 -2.11
CA LYS A 72 2.25 15.97 -2.60
C LYS A 72 2.65 14.53 -2.93
N ASP A 73 2.38 13.62 -2.00
CA ASP A 73 2.70 12.19 -2.15
C ASP A 73 1.95 11.55 -3.32
N PHE A 74 0.75 12.03 -3.66
CA PHE A 74 0.00 11.55 -4.83
C PHE A 74 0.55 12.11 -6.15
N LYS A 75 0.97 13.39 -6.18
CA LYS A 75 1.52 14.03 -7.38
C LYS A 75 2.93 13.58 -7.72
N ILE A 76 3.72 13.24 -6.70
CA ILE A 76 5.13 12.86 -6.82
C ILE A 76 5.40 11.68 -5.87
N PRO A 77 4.85 10.48 -6.16
CA PRO A 77 5.08 9.32 -5.33
C PRO A 77 6.50 8.78 -5.54
N ASP A 78 7.07 8.13 -4.51
CA ASP A 78 8.37 7.43 -4.65
C ASP A 78 8.28 6.29 -5.70
N ARG A 79 7.09 5.69 -5.87
CA ARG A 79 6.74 4.65 -6.85
C ARG A 79 5.22 4.42 -6.89
N VAL A 80 4.74 3.81 -7.97
CA VAL A 80 3.40 3.23 -8.10
C VAL A 80 3.51 1.71 -8.19
N VAL A 81 2.66 0.97 -7.48
CA VAL A 81 2.60 -0.50 -7.55
C VAL A 81 1.26 -0.92 -8.14
N VAL A 82 1.27 -1.76 -9.17
CA VAL A 82 0.08 -2.28 -9.84
C VAL A 82 0.17 -3.80 -9.93
N GLY A 83 -0.79 -4.48 -9.34
CA GLY A 83 -0.95 -5.93 -9.32
C GLY A 83 -2.01 -6.38 -10.31
N THR A 84 -1.62 -6.98 -11.44
CA THR A 84 -2.51 -7.55 -12.45
C THR A 84 -1.78 -8.56 -13.31
N ASP A 85 -2.49 -9.62 -13.71
CA ASP A 85 -2.01 -10.60 -14.70
C ASP A 85 -2.74 -10.45 -16.06
N ASP A 86 -3.73 -9.55 -16.16
CA ASP A 86 -4.43 -9.21 -17.40
C ASP A 86 -3.72 -8.05 -18.13
N GLU A 87 -3.31 -8.29 -19.38
CA GLU A 87 -2.57 -7.33 -20.19
C GLU A 87 -3.45 -6.13 -20.64
N ARG A 88 -4.76 -6.34 -20.86
CA ARG A 88 -5.70 -5.25 -21.18
C ARG A 88 -5.80 -4.28 -20.00
N ALA A 89 -5.84 -4.82 -18.79
CA ALA A 89 -5.82 -4.01 -17.57
C ALA A 89 -4.48 -3.28 -17.40
N ARG A 90 -3.36 -3.92 -17.74
CA ARG A 90 -2.03 -3.30 -17.71
C ARG A 90 -1.94 -2.09 -18.64
N GLU A 91 -2.47 -2.19 -19.85
CA GLU A 91 -2.54 -1.07 -20.79
C GLU A 91 -3.35 0.11 -20.22
N VAL A 92 -4.56 -0.15 -19.70
CA VAL A 92 -5.41 0.86 -19.06
C VAL A 92 -4.70 1.55 -17.89
N MET A 93 -4.03 0.78 -17.03
CA MET A 93 -3.31 1.32 -15.87
C MET A 93 -2.07 2.12 -16.29
N THR A 94 -1.40 1.74 -17.38
CA THR A 94 -0.27 2.50 -17.94
C THR A 94 -0.74 3.86 -18.45
N GLU A 95 -1.87 3.90 -19.16
CA GLU A 95 -2.48 5.14 -19.63
C GLU A 95 -2.93 6.04 -18.48
N LEU A 96 -3.57 5.46 -17.47
CA LEU A 96 -4.01 6.19 -16.27
C LEU A 96 -2.85 6.91 -15.58
N TYR A 97 -1.69 6.25 -15.49
CA TYR A 97 -0.49 6.78 -14.84
C TYR A 97 0.46 7.53 -15.78
N ARG A 98 0.12 7.66 -17.07
CA ARG A 98 0.91 8.40 -18.07
C ARG A 98 1.34 9.81 -17.59
N PRO A 99 0.50 10.62 -16.92
CA PRO A 99 0.93 11.94 -16.45
C PRO A 99 2.07 11.92 -15.43
N LEU A 100 2.25 10.83 -14.68
CA LEU A 100 3.32 10.70 -13.68
C LEU A 100 4.67 10.31 -14.32
N PHE A 101 4.69 9.84 -15.57
CA PHE A 101 5.95 9.58 -16.30
C PHE A 101 6.75 10.87 -16.52
N LEU A 102 6.09 12.04 -16.58
CA LEU A 102 6.78 13.34 -16.66
C LEU A 102 7.65 13.62 -15.43
N ASN A 103 7.38 12.94 -14.31
CA ASN A 103 8.14 13.04 -13.06
C ASN A 103 9.08 11.84 -12.85
N GLU A 104 9.33 11.02 -13.88
CA GLU A 104 10.16 9.80 -13.82
C GLU A 104 9.76 8.83 -12.70
N THR A 105 8.49 8.84 -12.31
CA THR A 105 7.97 7.99 -11.23
C THR A 105 8.00 6.52 -11.67
N PRO A 106 8.71 5.63 -10.95
CA PRO A 106 8.74 4.22 -11.29
C PRO A 106 7.36 3.57 -11.10
N ILE A 107 6.92 2.79 -12.10
CA ILE A 107 5.71 1.95 -12.01
C ILE A 107 6.15 0.50 -11.98
N LEU A 108 5.80 -0.20 -10.90
CA LEU A 108 6.04 -1.63 -10.71
C LEU A 108 4.77 -2.42 -11.04
N PHE A 109 4.81 -3.16 -12.15
CA PHE A 109 3.80 -4.17 -12.46
C PHE A 109 4.20 -5.52 -11.86
N THR A 110 3.26 -6.20 -11.22
CA THR A 110 3.46 -7.51 -10.57
C THR A 110 2.15 -8.29 -10.48
N ALA A 111 2.17 -9.48 -9.89
CA ALA A 111 0.96 -10.26 -9.63
C ALA A 111 0.09 -9.61 -8.55
N ARG A 112 -1.23 -9.83 -8.62
CA ARG A 112 -2.22 -9.18 -7.74
C ARG A 112 -1.91 -9.37 -6.24
N ARG A 113 -1.73 -10.63 -5.81
CA ARG A 113 -1.38 -10.99 -4.43
C ARG A 113 -0.04 -10.39 -3.96
N THR A 114 0.93 -10.29 -4.88
CA THR A 114 2.23 -9.66 -4.58
C THR A 114 2.07 -8.16 -4.30
N SER A 115 1.24 -7.47 -5.08
CA SER A 115 0.92 -6.05 -4.86
C SER A 115 0.24 -5.81 -3.49
N GLU A 116 -0.73 -6.65 -3.12
CA GLU A 116 -1.38 -6.61 -1.80
C GLU A 116 -0.36 -6.80 -0.67
N LEU A 117 0.52 -7.79 -0.80
CA LEU A 117 1.56 -8.07 0.20
C LEU A 117 2.58 -6.94 0.33
N ILE A 118 2.97 -6.29 -0.78
CA ILE A 118 3.91 -5.15 -0.76
C ILE A 118 3.40 -4.04 0.16
N LYS A 119 2.09 -3.77 0.19
CA LYS A 119 1.50 -2.76 1.08
C LYS A 119 1.71 -3.09 2.56
N TYR A 120 1.38 -4.31 2.97
CA TYR A 120 1.57 -4.76 4.34
C TYR A 120 3.04 -4.81 4.73
N ALA A 121 3.88 -5.36 3.86
CA ALA A 121 5.32 -5.45 4.10
C ALA A 121 5.96 -4.08 4.29
N ALA A 122 5.56 -3.09 3.46
CA ALA A 122 6.05 -1.73 3.58
C ALA A 122 5.64 -1.08 4.92
N ASN A 123 4.35 -1.09 5.27
CA ASN A 123 3.88 -0.49 6.53
C ASN A 123 4.49 -1.19 7.75
N ALA A 124 4.53 -2.53 7.75
CA ALA A 124 5.12 -3.30 8.83
C ALA A 124 6.61 -2.97 9.01
N PHE A 125 7.38 -2.87 7.92
CA PHE A 125 8.79 -2.53 8.00
C PHE A 125 9.04 -1.11 8.55
N LEU A 126 8.20 -0.14 8.16
CA LEU A 126 8.28 1.21 8.72
C LEU A 126 7.99 1.23 10.23
N ALA A 127 7.00 0.46 10.68
CA ALA A 127 6.71 0.29 12.12
C ALA A 127 7.87 -0.38 12.87
N VAL A 128 8.50 -1.39 12.27
CA VAL A 128 9.71 -2.03 12.83
C VAL A 128 10.86 -1.04 12.99
N LYS A 129 11.11 -0.16 12.01
CA LYS A 129 12.17 0.85 12.14
C LYS A 129 11.94 1.80 13.31
N ILE A 130 10.70 2.25 13.52
CA ILE A 130 10.35 3.11 14.66
C ILE A 130 10.49 2.36 15.98
N THR A 131 9.97 1.13 16.04
CA THR A 131 10.06 0.29 17.25
C THR A 131 11.51 0.02 17.60
N PHE A 132 12.33 -0.33 16.62
CA PHE A 132 13.75 -0.59 16.80
C PHE A 132 14.48 0.64 17.37
N ILE A 133 14.25 1.84 16.81
CA ILE A 133 14.96 3.03 17.29
C ILE A 133 14.48 3.47 18.68
N ASN A 134 13.23 3.19 19.05
CA ASN A 134 12.73 3.42 20.41
C ASN A 134 13.40 2.48 21.42
N GLU A 135 13.54 1.19 21.11
CA GLU A 135 14.29 0.25 21.96
C GLU A 135 15.76 0.69 22.14
N MET A 136 16.37 1.24 21.08
CA MET A 136 17.71 1.82 21.18
C MET A 136 17.74 3.09 22.04
N ALA A 137 16.66 3.87 22.11
CA ALA A 137 16.55 5.02 23.00
C ALA A 137 16.59 4.57 24.47
N ASP A 138 15.78 3.57 24.82
CA ASP A 138 15.74 3.01 26.18
C ASP A 138 17.09 2.41 26.60
N LEU A 139 17.81 1.80 25.65
CA LEU A 139 19.18 1.34 25.88
C LEU A 139 20.15 2.50 26.07
N CYS A 140 20.06 3.54 25.23
CA CYS A 140 20.90 4.74 25.32
C CYS A 140 20.78 5.41 26.70
N GLU A 141 19.58 5.49 27.27
CA GLU A 141 19.35 6.04 28.62
C GLU A 141 20.11 5.26 29.70
N LYS A 142 20.19 3.93 29.58
CA LYS A 142 20.86 3.06 30.56
C LYS A 142 22.38 3.11 30.46
N VAL A 143 22.93 3.39 29.27
CA VAL A 143 24.38 3.37 29.01
C VAL A 143 25.01 4.75 28.85
N GLY A 144 24.21 5.83 28.95
CA GLY A 144 24.68 7.21 28.79
C GLY A 144 25.01 7.60 27.34
N ALA A 145 24.38 6.97 26.35
CA ALA A 145 24.55 7.29 24.94
C ALA A 145 23.47 8.26 24.42
N ASN A 146 23.69 8.85 23.25
CA ASN A 146 22.73 9.77 22.60
C ASN A 146 22.03 9.09 21.42
N VAL A 147 20.73 8.82 21.53
CA VAL A 147 19.95 8.13 20.49
C VAL A 147 19.91 8.90 19.16
N GLN A 148 19.98 10.24 19.19
CA GLN A 148 19.99 11.04 17.96
C GLN A 148 21.30 10.86 17.19
N GLU A 149 22.42 10.71 17.90
CA GLU A 149 23.72 10.41 17.30
C GLU A 149 23.77 8.97 16.79
N VAL A 150 23.20 8.01 17.51
CA VAL A 150 23.07 6.62 17.07
C VAL A 150 22.22 6.53 15.79
N SER A 151 21.04 7.15 15.79
CA SER A 151 20.15 7.22 14.62
C SER A 151 20.85 7.82 13.40
N ARG A 152 21.54 8.96 13.59
CA ARG A 152 22.33 9.58 12.53
C ARG A 152 23.46 8.66 12.06
N GLY A 153 24.18 8.03 12.99
CA GLY A 153 25.31 7.14 12.71
C GLY A 153 24.92 5.96 11.83
N ILE A 154 23.87 5.21 12.22
CA ILE A 154 23.40 4.07 11.42
C ILE A 154 22.71 4.52 10.12
N GLY A 155 22.04 5.67 10.13
CA GLY A 155 21.35 6.21 8.96
C GLY A 155 22.28 6.71 7.84
N LEU A 156 23.56 6.92 8.12
CA LEU A 156 24.58 7.21 7.10
C LEU A 156 24.87 6.01 6.21
N ASP A 157 24.56 4.79 6.67
CA ASP A 157 24.66 3.58 5.85
C ASP A 157 23.51 3.53 4.83
N GLY A 158 23.86 3.51 3.55
CA GLY A 158 22.91 3.46 2.44
C GLY A 158 22.01 2.22 2.43
N ARG A 159 22.41 1.14 3.12
CA ARG A 159 21.60 -0.08 3.29
C ARG A 159 20.45 0.10 4.28
N ILE A 160 20.56 1.06 5.21
CA ILE A 160 19.57 1.34 6.26
C ILE A 160 18.72 2.57 5.90
N GLY A 161 19.40 3.64 5.45
CA GLY A 161 18.81 4.92 5.11
C GLY A 161 18.36 5.75 6.31
N LYS A 162 18.23 7.07 6.08
CA LYS A 162 18.05 8.10 7.14
C LYS A 162 16.61 8.28 7.63
N LYS A 163 15.61 7.82 6.87
CA LYS A 163 14.18 8.06 7.19
C LYS A 163 13.65 7.03 8.18
N PHE A 164 12.60 7.40 8.94
CA PHE A 164 11.93 6.53 9.93
C PHE A 164 12.86 6.02 11.04
N LEU A 165 13.80 6.87 11.48
CA LEU A 165 14.73 6.59 12.59
C LEU A 165 14.66 7.67 13.67
N ASN A 166 13.50 8.30 13.85
CA ASN A 166 13.31 9.29 14.92
C ASN A 166 12.71 8.59 16.13
N ALA A 167 13.48 8.47 17.21
CA ALA A 167 12.95 8.00 18.48
C ALA A 167 11.92 8.99 19.05
N GLY A 168 10.90 8.48 19.72
CA GLY A 168 9.81 9.27 20.28
C GLY A 168 8.81 8.42 21.07
N PRO A 169 7.62 8.96 21.41
CA PRO A 169 6.65 8.29 22.29
C PRO A 169 5.95 7.05 21.66
N GLY A 170 6.37 6.62 20.47
CA GLY A 170 5.74 5.54 19.70
C GLY A 170 5.18 6.00 18.36
N TYR A 171 4.64 5.06 17.58
CA TYR A 171 3.89 5.36 16.35
C TYR A 171 2.38 5.27 16.59
N GLY A 172 1.60 6.04 15.82
CA GLY A 172 0.15 6.05 15.83
C GLY A 172 -0.40 6.48 14.47
N GLY A 173 -1.72 6.49 14.31
CA GLY A 173 -2.40 6.73 13.03
C GLY A 173 -3.32 5.59 12.64
N SER A 174 -3.99 5.73 11.51
CA SER A 174 -4.95 4.74 10.98
C SER A 174 -4.30 3.61 10.17
N CYS A 175 -2.99 3.68 9.91
CA CYS A 175 -2.23 2.82 8.99
C CYS A 175 -0.91 2.31 9.58
#